data_AF-A0A6B3C1V7-F1
#
_entry.id   AF-A0A6B3C1V7-F1
#
_cell.length_a   1.000
_cell.length_b   1.000
_cell.length_c   1.000
_cell.angle_alpha   90.00
_cell.angle_beta   90.00
_cell.angle_gamma   90.00
#
_symmetry.space_group_name_H-M   'P 1'
#
loop_
_entity.id
_entity.type
_entity.pdbx_description
1 polymer ?
#
loop_
_entity_poly.entity_id
_entity_poly.type
_entity_poly.pdbx_seq_one_letter_code
_entity_poly.pdbx_strand_id
1 'polypeptide(L)' 'MSTEHTLVRSNPPIRAVRAARGLTLRTVAQRSGIDPGHLSKVERGEKQLSIESLYRLAVVLDLRELSQLLKPYISERESA' A
#
# COMPACT_ATOMS: atom_id res chain seq x y z
N MET A 1 14.90 -24.09 -11.41
CA MET A 1 13.79 -23.58 -12.24
C MET A 1 13.69 -22.09 -12.00
N SER A 2 14.33 -21.33 -12.87
CA SER A 2 14.46 -19.88 -12.79
C SER A 2 13.13 -19.24 -13.16
N THR A 3 12.49 -18.54 -12.22
CA THR A 3 11.34 -17.69 -12.54
C THR A 3 11.86 -16.38 -13.09
N GLU A 4 11.94 -16.35 -14.41
CA GLU A 4 12.21 -15.15 -15.21
C GLU A 4 11.04 -14.17 -15.05
N HIS A 5 11.19 -13.17 -14.18
CA HIS A 5 10.26 -12.05 -14.11
C HIS A 5 10.59 -11.07 -15.23
N THR A 6 9.92 -11.25 -16.37
CA THR A 6 9.88 -10.30 -17.48
C THR A 6 9.51 -8.90 -16.98
N LEU A 7 10.35 -7.94 -17.33
CA LEU A 7 10.35 -6.52 -17.01
C LEU A 7 8.94 -5.87 -17.07
N VAL A 8 8.37 -5.54 -15.90
CA VAL A 8 7.34 -4.50 -15.83
C VAL A 8 8.04 -3.17 -15.55
N ARG A 9 7.88 -2.24 -16.49
CA ARG A 9 8.33 -0.86 -16.44
C ARG A 9 8.09 -0.26 -15.04
N SER A 10 9.19 0.18 -14.42
CA SER A 10 9.29 0.75 -13.08
C SER A 10 8.18 1.77 -12.74
N ASN A 11 7.18 1.36 -11.96
CA ASN A 11 6.22 2.23 -11.28
C ASN A 11 5.91 1.58 -9.90
N PRO A 12 5.78 2.36 -8.81
CA PRO A 12 6.90 2.57 -7.90
C PRO A 12 6.80 1.72 -6.62
N PRO A 13 7.93 1.49 -5.92
CA PRO A 13 7.88 1.10 -4.51
C PRO A 13 6.96 2.08 -3.78
N ILE A 14 6.06 1.60 -2.89
CA ILE A 14 5.11 2.41 -2.10
C ILE A 14 5.77 3.70 -1.54
N ARG A 15 7.06 3.60 -1.17
CA ARG A 15 7.91 4.72 -0.77
C ARG A 15 8.02 5.85 -1.79
N ALA A 16 8.24 5.55 -3.07
CA ALA A 16 8.38 6.54 -4.13
C ALA A 16 7.04 7.22 -4.43
N VAL A 17 5.94 6.46 -4.45
CA VAL A 17 4.57 6.97 -4.53
C VAL A 17 4.28 7.97 -3.40
N ARG A 18 4.65 7.61 -2.17
CA ARG A 18 4.52 8.45 -0.98
C ARG A 18 5.38 9.72 -1.08
N ALA A 19 6.66 9.57 -1.43
CA ALA A 19 7.62 10.68 -1.51
C ALA A 19 7.27 11.68 -2.62
N ALA A 20 6.81 11.20 -3.78
CA ALA A 20 6.36 12.05 -4.88
C ALA A 20 5.16 12.94 -4.49
N ARG A 21 4.37 12.52 -3.50
CA ARG A 21 3.27 13.29 -2.93
C ARG A 21 3.66 14.17 -1.74
N GLY A 22 4.95 14.25 -1.40
CA GLY A 22 5.43 15.04 -0.26
C GLY A 22 4.97 14.50 1.10
N LEU A 23 4.53 13.23 1.18
CA LEU A 23 3.99 12.65 2.40
C LEU A 23 5.09 11.99 3.23
N THR A 24 5.10 12.25 4.54
CA THR A 24 6.02 11.55 5.46
C THR A 24 5.53 10.13 5.73
N LEU A 25 6.46 9.23 6.07
CA LEU A 25 6.12 7.85 6.49
C LEU A 25 5.10 7.85 7.64
N ARG A 26 5.32 8.70 8.66
CA ARG A 26 4.45 8.81 9.84
C ARG A 26 3.05 9.31 9.47
N THR A 27 2.95 10.29 8.57
CA THR A 27 1.66 10.80 8.08
C THR A 27 0.86 9.72 7.37
N VAL A 28 1.49 8.95 6.49
CA VAL A 28 0.81 7.87 5.77
C VAL A 28 0.41 6.77 6.74
N ALA A 29 1.34 6.29 7.57
CA ALA A 29 1.11 5.27 8.60
C ALA A 29 -0.11 5.61 9.47
N GLN A 30 -0.16 6.84 10.00
CA GLN A 30 -1.28 7.32 10.80
C GLN A 30 -2.60 7.33 10.02
N ARG A 31 -2.61 7.89 8.80
CA ARG A 31 -3.83 7.98 7.98
C ARG A 31 -4.33 6.62 7.50
N SER A 32 -3.43 5.66 7.29
CA SER A 32 -3.79 4.30 6.86
C SER A 32 -4.06 3.35 8.02
N GLY A 33 -3.89 3.78 9.28
CA GLY A 33 -3.99 2.91 10.45
C GLY A 33 -2.97 1.76 10.43
N ILE A 34 -1.74 2.03 9.95
CA ILE A 34 -0.63 1.07 9.90
C ILE A 34 0.45 1.56 10.86
N ASP A 35 1.06 0.65 11.63
CA ASP A 35 2.22 1.00 12.45
C ASP A 35 3.37 1.54 11.57
N PRO A 36 4.02 2.66 11.94
CA PRO A 36 5.13 3.22 11.14
C PRO A 36 6.28 2.24 10.89
N GLY A 37 6.60 1.38 11.85
CA GLY A 37 7.62 0.34 11.71
C GLY A 37 7.19 -0.76 10.73
N HIS A 38 5.92 -1.16 10.75
CA HIS A 38 5.34 -2.08 9.78
C HIS A 38 5.34 -1.47 8.37
N LEU A 39 4.87 -0.23 8.21
CA LEU A 39 4.90 0.45 6.90
C LEU A 39 6.34 0.59 6.37
N SER A 40 7.30 0.87 7.25
CA SER A 40 8.73 0.93 6.91
C SER A 40 9.26 -0.40 6.36
N LYS A 41 8.91 -1.52 6.99
CA LYS A 41 9.26 -2.88 6.52
C LYS A 41 8.58 -3.22 5.19
N VAL A 42 7.32 -2.82 5.02
CA VAL A 42 6.57 -2.98 3.75
C VAL A 42 7.22 -2.21 2.62
N GLU A 43 7.63 -0.95 2.86
CA GLU A 43 8.32 -0.13 1.85
C GLU A 43 9.69 -0.69 1.43
N ARG A 44 10.29 -1.58 2.23
CA ARG A 44 11.52 -2.33 1.92
C ARG A 44 11.27 -3.74 1.40
N GLY A 45 10.02 -4.18 1.28
CA GLY A 45 9.67 -5.54 0.85
C GLY A 45 9.89 -6.63 1.91
N GLU A 46 10.12 -6.27 3.17
CA GLU A 46 10.40 -7.20 4.27
C GLU A 46 9.12 -7.78 4.91
N LYS A 47 7.97 -7.12 4.70
CA LYS A 47 6.66 -7.52 5.23
C LYS A 47 5.56 -7.31 4.21
N GLN A 48 4.53 -8.13 4.32
CA GLN A 48 3.30 -8.02 3.52
C GLN A 48 2.23 -7.24 4.30
N LEU A 49 1.23 -6.73 3.57
CA LEU A 49 0.03 -6.12 4.12
C LEU A 49 -1.16 -7.07 3.97
N SER A 50 -2.14 -6.95 4.86
CA SER A 50 -3.48 -7.50 4.58
C SER A 50 -4.10 -6.73 3.41
N ILE A 51 -5.06 -7.35 2.70
CA ILE A 51 -5.85 -6.69 1.64
C ILE A 51 -6.50 -5.41 2.17
N GLU A 52 -7.00 -5.45 3.40
CA GLU A 52 -7.61 -4.32 4.07
C GLU A 52 -6.64 -3.16 4.33
N SER A 53 -5.44 -3.48 4.84
CA SER A 53 -4.39 -2.47 5.06
C SER A 53 -3.88 -1.90 3.74
N LEU A 54 -3.79 -2.74 2.70
CA LEU A 54 -3.41 -2.33 1.36
C LEU A 54 -4.45 -1.38 0.75
N TYR A 55 -5.74 -1.66 0.94
CA TYR A 55 -6.82 -0.77 0.51
C TYR A 55 -6.75 0.59 1.22
N ARG A 56 -6.62 0.62 2.55
CA ARG A 56 -6.47 1.88 3.30
C ARG A 56 -5.25 2.67 2.83
N LEU A 57 -4.13 1.98 2.61
CA LEU A 57 -2.92 2.61 2.10
C LEU A 57 -3.12 3.17 0.68
N ALA A 58 -3.79 2.45 -0.21
CA ALA A 58 -4.10 2.90 -1.57
C ALA A 58 -4.99 4.14 -1.56
N VAL A 59 -5.99 4.21 -0.67
CA VAL A 59 -6.84 5.40 -0.47
C VAL A 59 -6.01 6.60 0.00
N VAL A 60 -5.16 6.42 1.02
CA VAL A 60 -4.32 7.50 1.57
C VAL A 60 -3.31 8.02 0.56
N LEU A 61 -2.77 7.13 -0.27
CA LEU A 61 -1.84 7.47 -1.34
C LEU A 61 -2.55 7.90 -2.63
N ASP A 62 -3.87 8.10 -2.67
CA ASP A 62 -4.62 8.46 -3.88
C ASP A 62 -4.26 7.58 -5.10
N LEU A 63 -4.21 6.26 -4.87
CA LEU A 63 -4.04 5.23 -5.90
C LEU A 63 -5.43 4.70 -6.29
N ARG A 64 -6.14 5.49 -7.11
CA ARG A 64 -7.58 5.30 -7.37
C ARG A 64 -7.89 3.97 -8.03
N GLU A 65 -7.11 3.56 -9.02
CA GLU A 65 -7.30 2.31 -9.74
C GLU A 65 -7.09 1.11 -8.81
N LEU A 66 -6.07 1.17 -7.95
CA LEU A 66 -5.78 0.11 -6.99
C LEU A 66 -6.87 0.01 -5.91
N SER A 67 -7.30 1.14 -5.34
CA SER A 67 -8.34 1.13 -4.31
C SER A 67 -9.69 0.63 -4.88
N GLN A 68 -10.03 1.01 -6.10
CA GLN A 68 -11.22 0.48 -6.80
C GLN A 68 -11.14 -1.02 -7.04
N LEU A 69 -9.98 -1.53 -7.47
CA LEU A 69 -9.77 -2.96 -7.70
C LEU A 69 -9.86 -3.79 -6.41
N LEU A 70 -9.39 -3.23 -5.29
CA LEU A 70 -9.41 -3.90 -3.99
C LEU A 70 -10.79 -3.87 -3.33
N LYS A 71 -11.64 -2.90 -3.66
CA LYS A 71 -12.95 -2.66 -3.01
C LYS A 71 -13.83 -3.92 -2.89
N PRO A 72 -13.97 -4.80 -3.90
CA PRO A 72 -14.78 -6.02 -3.78
C PRO A 72 -14.24 -7.06 -2.80
N TYR A 73 -12.97 -6.97 -2.41
CA TYR A 73 -12.29 -7.92 -1.51
C TYR A 73 -12.24 -7.42 -0.06
N ILE A 74 -12.80 -6.24 0.21
CA ILE A 74 -12.95 -5.70 1.55
C ILE A 74 -14.32 -6.13 2.06
N SER A 75 -14.36 -7.01 3.06
CA SER A 75 -15.61 -7.36 3.72
C SER A 75 -16.24 -6.09 4.30
N GLU A 76 -17.51 -5.81 4.01
CA GLU A 76 -18.29 -4.72 4.62
C GLU A 76 -18.54 -4.92 6.13
N ARG A 77 -17.77 -5.78 6.80
CA ARG A 77 -17.85 -5.96 8.24
C ARG A 77 -17.10 -4.82 8.91
N GLU A 78 -17.76 -3.67 9.01
CA GLU A 78 -17.79 -2.81 10.21
C GLU A 78 -18.64 -1.56 9.93
N SER A 79 -19.92 -1.66 10.28
CA SER A 79 -20.74 -0.57 10.82
C SER A 79 -21.85 -1.23 11.64
N ALA A 80 -21.44 -1.73 12.81
CA ALA A 80 -22.33 -1.95 13.95
C ALA A 80 -22.06 -0.83 14.96
#